data_AF-A0A2V5R6R5-F1
#
_entry.id   AF-A0A2V5R6R5-F1
#
_cell.length_a   1.000
_cell.length_b   1.000
_cell.length_c   1.000
_cell.angle_alpha   90.00
_cell.angle_beta   90.00
_cell.angle_gamma   90.00
#
_symmetry.space_group_name_H-M   'P 1'
#
loop_
_entity.id
_entity.type
_entity.pdbx_description
1 polymer ?
#
loop_
_entity_poly.entity_id
_entity_poly.type
_entity_poly.pdbx_seq_one_letter_code
_entity_poly.pdbx_strand_id
1 'polypeptide(L)' 'MRKKTNIASKNGFRRDDPTLRAVEEMELYRAAHPGSPAAVRQPRLFIRGQLWIALLGPSVEEGIVGIGPTIEAA' A
#
# COMPACT_ATOMS: atom_id res chain seq x y z
N MET A 1 25.96 15.79 -6.54
CA MET A 1 24.78 15.89 -7.45
C MET A 1 23.86 14.70 -7.17
N ARG A 2 22.79 14.88 -6.38
CA ARG A 2 21.83 13.79 -6.04
C ARG A 2 20.75 13.73 -7.12
N LYS A 3 20.66 12.63 -7.86
CA LYS A 3 19.57 12.37 -8.80
C LYS A 3 18.29 12.12 -7.99
N LYS A 4 17.39 13.11 -7.95
CA LYS A 4 15.99 12.92 -7.56
C LYS A 4 15.33 12.09 -8.66
N THR A 5 15.13 10.80 -8.42
CA THR A 5 14.29 9.95 -9.26
C THR A 5 12.83 10.37 -9.03
N ASN A 6 12.33 11.19 -9.96
CA ASN A 6 10.90 11.40 -10.15
C ASN A 6 10.27 10.06 -10.53
N ILE A 7 9.81 9.31 -9.52
CA ILE A 7 8.83 8.25 -9.71
C ILE A 7 7.50 8.96 -9.96
N ALA A 8 7.36 9.53 -11.16
CA ALA A 8 6.07 9.93 -11.66
C ALA A 8 5.26 8.66 -11.86
N SER A 9 4.53 8.28 -10.82
CA SER A 9 3.61 7.15 -10.83
C SER A 9 2.54 7.47 -11.88
N LYS A 10 2.73 6.97 -13.10
CA LYS A 10 1.74 7.02 -14.17
C LYS A 10 0.63 6.01 -13.85
N ASN A 11 -0.08 6.22 -12.75
CA ASN A 11 -1.32 5.51 -12.53
C ASN A 11 -2.40 6.24 -13.32
N GLY A 12 -2.77 5.67 -14.46
CA GLY A 12 -4.08 5.89 -15.03
C GLY A 12 -5.11 5.27 -14.09
N PHE A 13 -5.34 5.89 -12.94
CA PHE A 13 -6.41 5.52 -12.02
C PHE A 13 -7.72 5.77 -12.75
N ARG A 14 -8.35 4.69 -13.23
CA ARG A 14 -9.76 4.73 -13.62
C ARG A 14 -10.55 5.02 -12.33
N ARG A 15 -11.61 5.83 -12.42
CA ARG A 15 -12.43 6.21 -11.25
C ARG A 15 -13.02 5.02 -10.48
N ASP A 16 -13.02 3.83 -11.09
CA ASP A 16 -13.48 2.57 -10.52
C ASP A 16 -12.34 1.61 -10.17
N ASP A 17 -11.11 2.12 -9.98
CA ASP A 17 -9.95 1.31 -9.63
C ASP A 17 -10.13 0.72 -8.23
N PRO A 18 -10.33 -0.61 -8.09
CA PRO A 18 -10.49 -1.26 -6.79
C PRO A 18 -9.28 -1.03 -5.88
N THR A 19 -8.12 -0.68 -6.45
CA THR A 19 -6.91 -0.28 -5.71
C THR A 19 -7.10 0.99 -4.91
N LEU A 20 -7.67 2.03 -5.53
CA LEU A 20 -7.85 3.30 -4.85
C LEU A 20 -8.81 3.12 -3.67
N ARG A 21 -9.90 2.37 -3.90
CA ARG A 21 -10.87 2.05 -2.85
C ARG A 21 -10.24 1.26 -1.70
N ALA A 22 -9.41 0.25 -1.99
CA ALA A 22 -8.76 -0.55 -0.97
C ALA A 22 -7.76 0.26 -0.12
N VAL A 23 -7.00 1.15 -0.77
CA VAL A 23 -6.07 2.06 -0.06
C VAL A 23 -6.84 3.05 0.80
N GLU A 24 -7.91 3.66 0.26
CA GLU A 24 -8.77 4.57 1.02
C GLU A 24 -9.43 3.87 2.22
N GLU A 25 -9.96 2.67 2.04
CA GLU A 25 -10.57 1.88 3.10
C GLU A 25 -9.56 1.52 4.20
N MET A 26 -8.32 1.16 3.83
CA MET A 26 -7.25 0.91 4.79
C MET A 26 -6.87 2.17 5.58
N GLU A 27 -6.79 3.33 4.93
CA GLU A 27 -6.49 4.60 5.60
C GLU A 27 -7.63 5.03 6.53
N LEU A 28 -8.89 4.85 6.11
CA LEU A 28 -10.07 5.07 6.95
C LEU A 28 -10.07 4.13 8.16
N TYR A 29 -9.75 2.85 7.96
CA TYR A 29 -9.65 1.88 9.05
C TYR A 29 -8.58 2.29 10.06
N ARG A 30 -7.39 2.71 9.59
CA ARG A 30 -6.32 3.27 10.44
C ARG A 30 -6.84 4.43 11.28
N ALA A 31 -7.50 5.39 10.64
CA ALA A 31 -7.96 6.61 11.30
C ALA A 31 -9.03 6.30 12.35
N ALA A 32 -9.92 5.35 12.06
CA ALA A 32 -10.97 4.91 12.97
C ALA A 32 -10.43 4.06 14.14
N HIS A 33 -9.32 3.34 13.95
CA HIS A 33 -8.78 2.38 14.92
C HIS A 33 -7.30 2.61 15.25
N PRO A 34 -6.92 3.77 15.82
CA PRO A 34 -5.52 4.18 15.99
C PRO A 34 -4.67 3.23 16.85
N GLY A 35 -5.28 2.49 17.78
CA GLY A 35 -4.60 1.50 18.63
C GLY A 35 -4.54 0.08 18.04
N SER A 36 -5.15 -0.15 16.88
CA SER A 36 -5.14 -1.48 16.26
C SER A 36 -3.73 -1.83 15.77
N PRO A 37 -3.36 -3.13 15.75
CA PRO A 37 -2.05 -3.53 15.22
C PRO A 37 -1.80 -3.07 13.79
N ALA A 38 -2.86 -2.96 12.97
CA ALA A 38 -2.76 -2.41 11.62
C ALA A 38 -2.47 -0.90 11.64
N ALA A 39 -3.19 -0.09 12.43
CA ALA A 39 -2.92 1.34 12.51
C ALA A 39 -1.51 1.66 13.04
N VAL A 40 -1.04 0.89 14.04
CA VAL A 40 0.29 1.05 14.64
C VAL A 40 1.41 0.66 13.67
N ARG A 41 1.25 -0.45 12.94
CA ARG A 41 2.27 -0.94 11.98
C ARG A 41 2.27 -0.19 10.65
N GLN A 42 1.25 0.62 10.43
CA GLN A 42 1.11 1.48 9.27
C GLN A 42 1.37 0.74 7.93
N PRO A 43 0.62 -0.34 7.63
CA PRO A 43 0.80 -1.08 6.39
C PRO A 43 0.62 -0.15 5.19
N ARG A 44 1.47 -0.31 4.19
CA ARG A 44 1.38 0.37 2.91
C ARG A 44 1.00 -0.66 1.85
N LEU A 45 -0.04 -0.35 1.08
CA LEU A 45 -0.49 -1.19 -0.03
C LEU A 45 -0.03 -0.55 -1.34
N PHE A 46 0.55 -1.38 -2.20
CA PHE A 46 0.94 -1.04 -3.55
C PHE A 46 0.33 -2.04 -4.52
N ILE A 47 0.06 -1.59 -5.74
CA ILE A 47 -0.27 -2.48 -6.85
C ILE A 47 0.76 -2.33 -7.96
N ARG A 48 1.18 -3.46 -8.52
CA ARG A 48 2.03 -3.49 -9.72
C ARG A 48 1.43 -4.44 -10.74
N GLY A 49 0.74 -3.89 -11.74
CA GLY A 49 -0.03 -4.68 -12.68
C GLY A 49 -1.22 -5.32 -11.97
N GLN A 50 -1.17 -6.64 -11.77
CA GLN A 50 -2.19 -7.42 -11.05
C GLN A 50 -1.72 -7.95 -9.69
N LEU A 51 -0.49 -7.62 -9.28
CA LEU A 51 0.08 -8.05 -8.00
C LEU A 51 -0.16 -6.98 -6.94
N TRP A 52 -0.75 -7.41 -5.83
CA TRP A 52 -0.85 -6.66 -4.60
C TRP A 52 0.40 -6.86 -3.77
N ILE A 53 0.88 -5.77 -3.17
CA ILE A 53 2.06 -5.75 -2.33
C ILE A 53 1.69 -5.03 -1.03
N ALA A 54 1.67 -5.77 0.07
CA ALA A 54 1.51 -5.24 1.42
C ALA A 54 2.87 -5.09 2.07
N LEU A 55 3.19 -3.91 2.58
CA LEU A 55 4.43 -3.64 3.30
C LEU A 55 4.13 -3.19 4.71
N LEU A 56 4.54 -4.00 5.69
CA LEU A 56 4.50 -3.66 7.11
C LEU A 56 5.90 -3.26 7.56
N GLY A 57 6.10 -2.00 7.94
CA GLY A 57 7.38 -1.47 8.37
C GLY A 57 7.95 -0.36 7.47
N PRO A 58 9.12 0.20 7.83
CA PRO A 58 9.65 1.42 7.25
C PRO A 58 10.16 1.26 5.80
N SER A 59 10.63 0.06 5.43
CA SER A 59 11.11 -0.26 4.09
C SER A 59 10.97 -1.76 3.77
N VAL A 60 11.27 -2.14 2.53
CA VAL A 60 11.28 -3.56 2.11
C VAL A 60 12.39 -4.34 2.83
N GLU A 61 13.51 -3.67 3.10
CA GLU A 61 14.69 -4.26 3.74
C GLU A 61 14.49 -4.51 5.24
N GLU A 62 13.70 -3.66 5.90
CA GLU A 62 13.50 -3.67 7.36
C GLU A 62 12.09 -4.12 7.76
N GLY A 63 11.22 -4.40 6.80
CA GLY A 63 9.82 -4.73 6.98
C GLY A 63 9.43 -6.13 6.53
N ILE A 64 8.14 -6.43 6.63
CA ILE A 64 7.53 -7.65 6.12
C ILE A 64 6.78 -7.29 4.83
N VAL A 65 7.07 -8.05 3.76
CA VAL A 65 6.41 -7.87 2.47
C VAL A 65 5.53 -9.07 2.16
N GLY A 66 4.26 -8.78 1.98
CA GLY A 66 3.23 -9.67 1.48
C GLY A 66 2.98 -9.44 0.00
N ILE A 67 2.90 -10.50 -0.81
CA ILE A 67 2.69 -10.39 -2.26
C ILE A 67 1.68 -11.44 -2.72
N GLY A 68 0.61 -11.00 -3.37
CA GLY A 68 -0.46 -11.88 -3.82
C GLY A 68 -1.26 -11.33 -5.00
N PRO A 69 -2.05 -12.20 -5.67
CA PRO A 69 -2.98 -11.76 -6.72
C PRO A 69 -4.21 -11.03 -6.17
N THR A 70 -4.44 -11.10 -4.84
CA THR A 70 -5.51 -10.38 -4.13
C THR A 70 -4.94 -9.72 -2.88
N ILE A 71 -5.73 -8.83 -2.26
CA ILE A 71 -5.34 -8.13 -1.02
C ILE A 71 -5.16 -9.12 0.13
N GLU A 72 -6.04 -10.12 0.23
CA GLU A 72 -6.03 -11.14 1.29
C GLU A 72 -4.88 -12.13 1.15
N ALA A 73 -4.38 -12.30 -0.08
CA ALA A 73 -3.27 -13.19 -0.40
C ALA A 73 -1.90 -12.49 -0.32
N ALA A 74 -1.88 -11.15 -0.20
CA ALA A 74 -0.68 -10.36 -0.01
C ALA A 74 -0.41 -10.20 1.50
#